data_AF-A0A7Y0SR48-F1
#
_entry.id   AF-A0A7Y0SR48-F1
#
_cell.length_a   1.000
_cell.length_b   1.000
_cell.length_c   1.000
_cell.angle_alpha   90.00
_cell.angle_beta   90.00
_cell.angle_gamma   90.00
#
_symmetry.space_group_name_H-M   'P 1'
#
loop_
_entity.id
_entity.type
_entity.pdbx_description
1 polymer ?
#
loop_
_entity_poly.entity_id
_entity_poly.type
_entity_poly.pdbx_seq_one_letter_code
_entity_poly.pdbx_strand_id
1 'polypeptide(L)'
;YLINKKRFNKAFSCWFALFAIMSLAAGYEIIEWWYAELAGGDEGIAFLGSQGDIWDAQKDMLCDTVGAVLSLFLMSAQRRFSQPF
;
A
#
# COMPACT_ATOMS: atom_id res chain seq x y z
N TYR A 1 9.35 13.86 4.51
CA TYR A 1 9.17 15.31 4.25
C TYR A 1 8.30 16.01 5.29
N LEU A 2 7.01 15.63 5.44
CA LEU A 2 6.02 16.32 6.28
C LEU A 2 6.47 16.50 7.74
N ILE A 3 7.00 15.44 8.34
CA ILE A 3 7.50 15.45 9.74
C ILE A 3 8.74 16.34 9.89
N ASN A 4 9.66 16.33 8.93
CA ASN A 4 10.91 17.10 9.03
C ASN A 4 10.67 18.61 8.87
N LYS A 5 9.69 19.01 8.07
CA LYS A 5 9.31 20.41 7.87
C LYS A 5 8.28 20.92 8.89
N LYS A 6 7.91 20.10 9.89
CA LYS A 6 6.91 20.39 10.93
C LYS A 6 5.58 20.95 10.39
N ARG A 7 5.19 20.57 9.16
CA ARG A 7 3.95 21.07 8.54
C ARG A 7 2.69 20.43 9.14
N PHE A 8 2.82 19.20 9.63
CA PHE A 8 1.75 18.46 10.30
C PHE A 8 2.30 17.69 11.51
N ASN A 9 1.41 17.27 12.40
CA ASN A 9 1.79 16.40 13.52
C ASN A 9 2.27 15.02 12.99
N LYS A 10 3.08 14.32 13.80
CA LYS A 10 3.67 13.04 13.42
C LYS A 10 2.61 11.98 13.14
N ALA A 11 1.58 11.93 13.98
CA ALA A 11 0.49 10.96 13.85
C ALA A 11 -0.23 11.10 12.50
N PHE A 12 -0.65 12.31 12.14
CA PHE A 12 -1.28 12.61 10.87
C PHE A 12 -0.38 12.25 9.68
N SER A 13 0.91 12.57 9.76
CA SER A 13 1.85 12.22 8.68
C SER A 13 1.97 10.70 8.49
N CYS A 14 1.96 9.92 9.57
CA CYS A 14 1.99 8.45 9.51
C CYS A 14 0.67 7.87 8.98
N TRP A 15 -0.47 8.35 9.49
CA TRP A 15 -1.79 7.93 9.01
C TRP A 15 -2.00 8.26 7.54
N PHE A 16 -1.62 9.46 7.12
CA PHE A 16 -1.68 9.86 5.72
C PHE A 16 -0.84 8.95 4.83
N ALA A 17 0.39 8.63 5.23
CA ALA A 17 1.25 7.73 4.47
C ALA A 17 0.67 6.31 4.38
N LEU A 18 0.12 5.78 5.48
CA LEU A 18 -0.52 4.47 5.49
C LEU A 18 -1.73 4.43 4.54
N PHE A 19 -2.66 5.37 4.68
CA PHE A 19 -3.85 5.41 3.83
C PHE A 19 -3.54 5.69 2.37
N ALA A 20 -2.49 6.47 2.07
CA ALA A 20 -2.05 6.69 0.69
C ALA A 20 -1.61 5.37 0.03
N ILE A 21 -0.83 4.53 0.74
CA ILE A 21 -0.40 3.23 0.21
C ILE A 21 -1.59 2.29 0.07
N MET A 22 -2.44 2.17 1.11
CA MET A 22 -3.63 1.32 1.06
C MET A 22 -4.58 1.72 -0.08
N SER A 23 -4.81 3.02 -0.29
CA SER A 23 -5.68 3.51 -1.35
C SER A 23 -5.09 3.28 -2.74
N LEU A 24 -3.76 3.33 -2.88
CA LEU A 24 -3.09 3.05 -4.14
C LEU A 24 -3.20 1.56 -4.48
N ALA A 25 -2.92 0.68 -3.51
CA ALA A 25 -3.05 -0.77 -3.66
C ALA A 25 -4.48 -1.15 -4.07
N ALA A 26 -5.49 -0.70 -3.31
CA ALA A 26 -6.89 -0.95 -3.65
C ALA A 26 -7.29 -0.36 -5.00
N GLY A 27 -6.76 0.81 -5.36
CA GLY A 27 -7.01 1.43 -6.66
C GLY A 27 -6.44 0.62 -7.82
N TYR A 28 -5.28 0.00 -7.66
CA TYR A 28 -4.64 -0.85 -8.67
C TYR A 28 -5.47 -2.11 -8.92
N GLU A 29 -5.86 -2.82 -7.86
CA GLU A 29 -6.73 -4.01 -7.94
C GLU A 29 -8.08 -3.74 -8.62
N ILE A 30 -8.69 -2.57 -8.34
CA ILE A 30 -9.94 -2.17 -9.00
C ILE A 30 -9.74 -1.97 -10.51
N ILE A 31 -8.59 -1.44 -10.93
CA ILE A 31 -8.26 -1.25 -12.34
C ILE A 31 -8.04 -2.59 -13.02
N GLU A 32 -7.34 -3.52 -12.37
CA GLU A 32 -7.12 -4.89 -12.89
C GLU A 32 -8.43 -5.65 -13.03
N TRP A 33 -9.31 -5.58 -12.02
CA TRP A 33 -10.64 -6.16 -12.11
C TRP A 33 -11.46 -5.57 -13.25
N TRP A 34 -11.45 -4.23 -13.38
CA TRP A 34 -12.18 -3.57 -14.46
C TRP A 34 -11.65 -3.95 -15.85
N TYR A 35 -10.33 -4.05 -16.01
CA TYR A 35 -9.74 -4.52 -17.25
C TYR A 35 -10.12 -5.98 -17.54
N ALA A 36 -10.04 -6.86 -16.54
CA ALA A 36 -10.38 -8.27 -16.70
C ALA A 36 -11.83 -8.48 -17.15
N GLU A 37 -12.76 -7.69 -16.60
CA GLU A 37 -14.17 -7.69 -16.98
C GLU A 37 -14.38 -7.22 -18.44
N LEU A 38 -13.61 -6.23 -18.91
CA LEU A 38 -13.71 -5.70 -20.27
C LEU A 38 -13.07 -6.61 -21.33
N ALA A 39 -11.88 -7.16 -21.04
CA ALA A 39 -11.15 -8.01 -21.97
C ALA A 39 -11.80 -9.38 -22.11
N GLY A 40 -12.25 -9.96 -21.00
CA GLY A 40 -12.82 -11.31 -20.96
C GLY A 40 -11.84 -12.40 -21.40
N GLY A 41 -12.27 -13.66 -21.28
CA GLY A 41 -11.49 -14.83 -21.72
C GLY A 41 -10.14 -15.00 -21.02
N ASP A 42 -9.23 -15.70 -21.68
CA ASP A 42 -7.91 -16.05 -21.13
C ASP A 42 -7.00 -14.81 -20.98
N GLU A 43 -7.17 -13.78 -21.83
CA GLU A 43 -6.37 -12.55 -21.75
C GLU A 43 -6.71 -11.71 -20.52
N GLY A 44 -8.00 -11.59 -20.17
CA GLY A 44 -8.44 -10.92 -18.95
C GLY A 44 -7.98 -11.64 -17.68
N ILE A 45 -8.01 -12.98 -17.67
CA ILE A 45 -7.55 -13.79 -16.53
C ILE A 45 -6.02 -13.72 -16.39
N ALA A 46 -5.29 -13.73 -17.50
CA ALA A 46 -3.83 -13.59 -17.49
C ALA A 46 -3.40 -12.21 -16.99
N PHE A 47 -4.12 -11.15 -17.36
CA PHE A 47 -3.85 -9.79 -16.91
C PHE A 47 -4.26 -9.56 -15.45
N LEU A 48 -5.37 -10.15 -15.00
CA LEU A 48 -5.82 -10.09 -13.60
C LEU A 48 -4.76 -10.65 -12.64
N GLY A 49 -3.81 -11.46 -13.11
CA GLY A 49 -2.69 -11.93 -12.30
C GLY A 49 -3.04 -13.01 -11.25
N SER A 50 -4.33 -13.22 -10.99
CA SER A 50 -4.85 -14.10 -9.94
C SER A 50 -4.31 -15.53 -9.95
N GLN A 51 -3.88 -16.07 -11.10
CA GLN A 51 -3.42 -17.46 -11.24
C GLN A 51 -4.39 -18.50 -10.65
N GLY A 52 -5.69 -18.18 -10.63
CA GLY A 52 -6.74 -19.02 -10.02
C GLY A 52 -6.97 -18.81 -8.52
N ASP A 53 -6.26 -17.88 -7.89
CA ASP A 53 -6.49 -17.47 -6.51
C ASP A 53 -7.50 -16.32 -6.42
N ILE A 54 -8.68 -16.63 -5.90
CA ILE A 54 -9.76 -15.65 -5.74
C ILE A 54 -9.39 -14.57 -4.70
N TRP A 55 -8.45 -14.87 -3.80
CA TRP A 55 -8.02 -13.97 -2.73
C TRP A 55 -6.74 -13.19 -3.08
N ASP A 56 -6.27 -13.24 -4.32
CA ASP A 56 -5.03 -12.60 -4.77
C ASP A 56 -5.02 -11.10 -4.45
N ALA A 57 -6.02 -10.36 -4.94
CA ALA A 57 -6.20 -8.93 -4.66
C ALA A 57 -6.17 -8.59 -3.16
N GLN A 58 -6.76 -9.44 -2.32
CA GLN A 58 -6.76 -9.23 -0.87
C GLN A 58 -5.42 -9.51 -0.23
N LYS A 59 -4.67 -10.48 -0.75
CA LYS A 59 -3.31 -10.80 -0.29
C LYS A 59 -2.33 -9.71 -0.72
N ASP A 60 -2.48 -9.15 -1.91
CA ASP A 60 -1.64 -8.07 -2.41
C ASP A 60 -1.87 -6.78 -1.64
N MET A 61 -3.13 -6.38 -1.45
CA MET A 61 -3.47 -5.25 -0.57
C MET A 61 -2.97 -5.47 0.87
N LEU A 62 -3.02 -6.70 1.40
CA LEU A 62 -2.52 -7.01 2.74
C LEU A 62 -0.99 -6.89 2.79
N CYS A 63 -0.27 -7.42 1.82
CA CYS A 63 1.19 -7.32 1.69
C CYS A 63 1.65 -5.87 1.65
N ASP A 64 0.99 -5.03 0.83
CA ASP A 64 1.28 -3.60 0.75
C ASP A 64 1.01 -2.87 2.07
N THR A 65 -0.10 -3.19 2.73
CA THR A 65 -0.45 -2.61 4.03
C THR A 65 0.57 -2.99 5.11
N VAL A 66 0.99 -4.26 5.16
CA VAL A 66 2.03 -4.73 6.08
C VAL A 66 3.36 -4.04 5.79
N GLY A 67 3.75 -3.93 4.52
CA GLY A 67 4.95 -3.21 4.09
C GLY A 67 4.94 -1.74 4.50
N ALA A 68 3.79 -1.07 4.38
CA ALA A 68 3.60 0.31 4.83
C ALA A 68 3.77 0.45 6.35
N VAL A 69 3.13 -0.43 7.13
CA VAL A 69 3.23 -0.45 8.60
C VAL A 69 4.67 -0.71 9.05
N LEU A 70 5.35 -1.69 8.45
CA LEU A 70 6.76 -1.99 8.73
C LEU A 70 7.65 -0.79 8.41
N SER A 71 7.44 -0.12 7.28
CA SER A 71 8.20 1.08 6.90
C SER A 71 8.01 2.23 7.90
N LEU A 72 6.79 2.45 8.37
CA LEU A 72 6.49 3.46 9.39
C LEU A 72 7.11 3.10 10.75
N PHE A 73 7.11 1.82 11.11
CA PHE A 73 7.77 1.33 12.31
C PHE A 73 9.29 1.54 12.24
N LEU A 74 9.93 1.14 11.14
CA LEU A 74 11.36 1.33 10.91
C LEU A 74 11.76 2.81 10.94
N MET A 75 11.00 3.67 10.27
CA MET A 75 11.21 5.13 10.32
C MET A 75 11.12 5.67 11.75
N SER A 76 10.17 5.17 12.54
CA SER A 76 9.99 5.59 13.94
C SER A 76 11.14 5.10 14.83
N ALA A 77 11.59 3.86 14.63
CA ALA A 77 12.74 3.27 15.32
C ALA A 77 14.03 4.03 14.99
N GLN A 78 14.33 4.25 13.70
CA GLN A 78 15.49 5.01 13.24
C GLN A 78 15.52 6.41 13.87
N ARG A 79 14.39 7.11 13.88
CA ARG A 79 14.30 8.43 14.51
C ARG A 79 14.55 8.41 16.01
N ARG A 80 14.18 7.34 16.71
CA ARG A 80 14.46 7.20 18.15
C ARG A 80 15.97 7.05 18.39
N PHE A 81 16.67 6.31 17.54
CA PHE A 81 18.13 6.14 17.65
C PHE A 81 18.92 7.37 17.20
N SER A 82 18.40 8.17 16.26
CA SER A 82 19.09 9.36 15.75
C SER A 82 18.91 10.63 16.58
N GLN A 83 18.15 10.61 17.69
CA GLN A 83 18.14 11.74 18.63
C GLN A 83 19.23 11.47 19.69
N PRO A 84 20.39 12.17 19.67
CA PRO A 84 21.31 12.09 20.79
C PRO A 84 20.69 12.77 22.02
N PHE A 85 21.09 12.30 23.20
CA PHE A 85 20.72 12.87 24.51
C PHE A 85 20.96 14.37 24.57
#